data_AF-A0A1D6MYU7-F1
#
_entry.id   AF-A0A1D6MYU7-F1
#
_cell.length_a   1.000
_cell.length_b   1.000
_cell.length_c   1.000
_cell.angle_alpha   90.00
_cell.angle_beta   90.00
_cell.angle_gamma   90.00
#
_symmetry.space_group_name_H-M   'P 1'
#
loop_
_entity.id
_entity.type
_entity.pdbx_description
1 polymer ?
#
loop_
_entity_poly.entity_id
_entity_poly.type
_entity_poly.pdbx_seq_one_letter_code
_entity_poly.pdbx_strand_id
1 'polypeptide(L)'
;MDDRKIVAWGEGHNSWVSGVAFDSYWSPPSSDGNGENVYRFGSVGQDTQLLLWDLALDEIVVPLRHPSSASPTFSSGSPSTHWDNACPPTGVLQPSPRMRDVPKLSPLVAHRVHADPLSGMVFTSESILTICREGLIKIWVRPEQSENNQQSNSSEFALGPASKDRAITSSNKASSSSFKKLPPVLVT
;
A
#
# COMPACT_ATOMS: atom_id res chain seq x y z
N MET A 1 5.41 -6.63 -26.34
CA MET A 1 4.88 -6.75 -24.97
C MET A 1 3.37 -6.89 -25.14
N ASP A 2 2.89 -8.10 -25.44
CA ASP A 2 1.56 -8.26 -26.07
C ASP A 2 0.68 -9.34 -25.42
N ASP A 3 1.03 -9.75 -24.20
CA ASP A 3 0.22 -10.70 -23.45
C ASP A 3 -0.84 -9.96 -22.65
N ARG A 4 -2.06 -9.85 -23.18
CA ARG A 4 -3.25 -9.37 -22.43
C ARG A 4 -3.74 -10.44 -21.44
N LYS A 5 -2.88 -10.84 -20.50
CA LYS A 5 -3.15 -11.91 -19.52
C LYS A 5 -3.32 -11.35 -18.12
N ILE A 6 -4.14 -12.06 -17.32
CA ILE A 6 -4.22 -11.82 -15.88
C ILE A 6 -2.90 -12.28 -15.26
N VAL A 7 -2.24 -11.37 -14.54
CA VAL A 7 -0.93 -11.63 -13.90
C VAL A 7 -1.05 -12.02 -12.44
N ALA A 8 -2.05 -11.52 -11.73
CA ALA A 8 -2.28 -11.80 -10.32
C ALA A 8 -3.75 -11.56 -9.95
N TRP A 9 -4.18 -12.12 -8.82
CA TRP A 9 -5.42 -11.74 -8.14
C TRP A 9 -5.13 -11.57 -6.64
N GLY A 10 -6.00 -10.89 -5.90
CA GLY A 10 -5.82 -10.69 -4.46
C GLY A 10 -7.16 -10.74 -3.71
N GLU A 11 -7.11 -11.15 -2.45
CA GLU A 11 -8.26 -11.16 -1.54
C GLU A 11 -7.85 -10.38 -0.29
N GLY A 12 -8.71 -9.46 0.18
CA GLY A 12 -8.40 -8.68 1.38
C GLY A 12 -9.51 -7.74 1.83
N HIS A 13 -10.22 -7.10 0.91
CA HIS A 13 -11.39 -6.30 1.28
C HIS A 13 -12.57 -7.19 1.71
N ASN A 14 -13.29 -6.75 2.73
CA ASN A 14 -14.50 -7.42 3.23
C ASN A 14 -15.79 -6.93 2.54
N SER A 15 -15.64 -6.07 1.52
CA SER A 15 -16.73 -5.51 0.73
C SER A 15 -16.18 -5.06 -0.64
N TRP A 16 -16.98 -4.35 -1.43
CA TRP A 16 -16.57 -3.91 -2.76
C TRP A 16 -15.42 -2.90 -2.72
N VAL A 17 -14.44 -3.10 -3.59
CA VAL A 17 -13.38 -2.14 -3.86
C VAL A 17 -13.98 -0.95 -4.61
N SER A 18 -13.72 0.26 -4.11
CA SER A 18 -14.23 1.51 -4.68
C SER A 18 -13.15 2.36 -5.33
N GLY A 19 -11.87 2.10 -5.05
CA GLY A 19 -10.75 2.78 -5.68
C GLY A 19 -9.46 1.98 -5.61
N VAL A 20 -8.62 2.12 -6.64
CA VAL A 20 -7.29 1.53 -6.72
C VAL A 20 -6.32 2.55 -7.33
N ALA A 21 -5.07 2.57 -6.87
CA ALA A 21 -4.05 3.45 -7.42
C ALA A 21 -2.66 2.83 -7.25
N PHE A 22 -1.80 2.95 -8.27
CA PHE A 22 -0.37 2.65 -8.13
C PHE A 22 0.34 3.80 -7.43
N ASP A 23 1.37 3.46 -6.64
CA ASP A 23 2.22 4.43 -5.97
C ASP A 23 3.48 4.70 -6.78
N SER A 24 3.43 5.68 -7.68
CA SER A 24 4.59 6.07 -8.51
C SER A 24 5.73 6.74 -7.73
N TYR A 25 5.50 7.09 -6.45
CA TYR A 25 6.47 7.81 -5.62
C TYR A 25 7.17 6.88 -4.62
N TRP A 26 6.81 5.61 -4.58
CA TRP A 26 7.47 4.63 -3.73
C TRP A 26 8.57 3.89 -4.49
N SER A 27 9.72 3.74 -3.84
CA SER A 27 10.82 2.89 -4.27
C SER A 27 11.18 1.87 -3.19
N PRO A 28 11.55 0.64 -3.57
CA PRO A 28 12.02 -0.36 -2.62
C PRO A 28 13.34 0.07 -1.97
N PRO A 29 13.52 -0.18 -0.65
CA PRO A 29 14.69 0.27 0.10
C PRO A 29 16.00 -0.48 -0.25
N SER A 30 15.95 -1.61 -0.95
CA SER A 30 17.13 -2.38 -1.38
C SER A 30 17.36 -2.20 -2.88
N SER A 31 18.36 -1.39 -3.23
CA SER A 31 18.82 -1.15 -4.61
C SER A 31 19.92 -2.10 -5.06
N ASP A 32 19.96 -3.33 -4.52
CA ASP A 32 20.91 -4.38 -4.91
C ASP A 32 20.58 -4.94 -6.31
N GLY A 33 20.37 -4.09 -7.33
CA GLY A 33 20.22 -4.43 -8.76
C GLY A 33 19.23 -5.55 -9.11
N ASN A 34 18.35 -5.92 -8.17
CA ASN A 34 17.41 -7.04 -8.29
C ASN A 34 16.01 -6.65 -7.76
N GLY A 35 15.92 -5.57 -6.96
CA GLY A 35 14.66 -5.01 -6.46
C GLY A 35 13.91 -4.14 -7.46
N GLU A 36 14.38 -4.05 -8.71
CA GLU A 36 13.86 -3.15 -9.75
C GLU A 36 12.49 -3.54 -10.33
N ASN A 37 11.82 -4.53 -9.73
CA ASN A 37 10.64 -5.17 -10.29
C ASN A 37 9.46 -5.29 -9.32
N VAL A 38 9.43 -4.49 -8.25
CA VAL A 38 8.27 -4.45 -7.32
C VAL A 38 7.44 -3.20 -7.54
N TYR A 39 6.16 -3.37 -7.87
CA TYR A 39 5.18 -2.28 -7.86
C TYR A 39 4.41 -2.26 -6.56
N ARG A 40 4.25 -1.07 -5.96
CA ARG A 40 3.29 -0.86 -4.89
C ARG A 40 2.01 -0.24 -5.43
N PHE A 41 0.88 -0.73 -4.96
CA PHE A 41 -0.40 -0.11 -5.19
C PHE A 41 -1.27 -0.18 -3.93
N GLY A 42 -2.28 0.67 -3.88
CA GLY A 42 -3.27 0.70 -2.81
C GLY A 42 -4.66 0.45 -3.35
N SER A 43 -5.53 -0.05 -2.48
CA SER A 43 -6.96 -0.15 -2.73
C SER A 43 -7.76 0.33 -1.53
N VAL A 44 -8.92 0.91 -1.80
CA VAL A 44 -9.91 1.31 -0.80
C VAL A 44 -11.26 0.69 -1.11
N GLY A 45 -12.07 0.48 -0.07
CA GLY A 45 -13.33 -0.23 -0.22
C GLY A 45 -14.48 0.30 0.63
N GLN A 46 -15.66 -0.24 0.34
CA GLN A 46 -16.88 -0.02 1.11
C GLN A 46 -16.79 -0.54 2.54
N ASP A 47 -15.79 -1.37 2.83
CA ASP A 47 -15.45 -1.87 4.16
C ASP A 47 -14.64 -0.86 5.00
N THR A 48 -14.45 0.36 4.50
CA THR A 48 -13.77 1.48 5.18
C THR A 48 -12.26 1.28 5.38
N GLN A 49 -11.68 0.31 4.66
CA GLN A 49 -10.27 -0.05 4.76
C GLN A 49 -9.44 0.52 3.62
N LEU A 50 -8.21 0.91 3.93
CA LEU A 50 -7.10 1.08 2.99
C LEU A 50 -6.23 -0.16 3.07
N LEU A 51 -6.01 -0.81 1.92
CA LEU A 51 -5.05 -1.90 1.76
C LEU A 51 -3.87 -1.44 0.91
N LEU A 52 -2.66 -1.89 1.26
CA LEU A 52 -1.45 -1.73 0.44
C LEU A 52 -0.97 -3.09 -0.03
N TRP A 53 -0.49 -3.15 -1.26
CA TRP A 53 -0.13 -4.38 -1.97
C TRP A 53 1.22 -4.21 -2.66
N ASP A 54 1.98 -5.31 -2.69
CA ASP A 54 3.20 -5.41 -3.45
C ASP A 54 3.02 -6.43 -4.58
N LEU A 55 3.44 -6.06 -5.78
CA LEU A 55 3.49 -6.92 -6.95
C LEU A 55 4.95 -7.03 -7.39
N ALA A 56 5.61 -8.11 -6.99
CA ALA A 56 6.95 -8.46 -7.42
C ALA A 56 6.89 -9.23 -8.75
N LEU A 57 7.47 -8.67 -9.83
CA LEU A 57 7.35 -9.25 -11.18
C LEU A 57 8.13 -10.57 -11.35
N ASP A 58 9.19 -10.77 -10.58
CA ASP A 58 10.00 -11.98 -10.56
C ASP A 58 9.26 -13.20 -9.99
N GLU A 59 8.26 -12.98 -9.14
CA GLU A 59 7.40 -14.03 -8.57
C GLU A 59 6.19 -14.40 -9.46
N ILE A 60 5.95 -13.69 -10.56
CA ILE A 60 4.79 -13.90 -11.47
C ILE A 60 5.02 -15.08 -12.42
N VAL A 61 5.64 -16.15 -11.94
CA VAL A 61 5.74 -17.42 -12.66
C VAL A 61 4.42 -18.16 -12.46
N VAL A 62 3.59 -18.19 -13.51
CA VAL A 62 2.41 -19.06 -13.56
C VAL A 62 2.86 -20.47 -13.19
N PRO A 63 2.24 -21.14 -12.19
CA PRO A 63 2.57 -22.53 -11.90
C PRO A 63 2.34 -23.37 -13.16
N LEU A 64 3.42 -23.74 -13.85
CA LEU A 64 3.37 -24.59 -15.03
C LEU A 64 3.08 -26.03 -14.55
N ARG A 65 1.85 -26.30 -14.15
CA ARG A 65 1.43 -27.68 -13.96
C ARG A 65 1.23 -28.25 -15.35
N HIS A 66 2.22 -29.03 -15.79
CA HIS A 66 2.09 -29.98 -16.88
C HIS A 66 0.71 -30.65 -16.76
N PRO A 67 -0.10 -30.70 -17.83
CA PRO A 67 -1.25 -31.58 -17.82
C PRO A 67 -0.69 -32.99 -17.61
N SER A 68 -0.88 -33.54 -16.41
CA SER A 68 -0.78 -34.97 -16.22
C SER A 68 -1.69 -35.59 -17.28
N SER A 69 -1.07 -36.29 -18.23
CA SER A 69 -1.68 -37.10 -19.27
C SER A 69 -3.02 -37.69 -18.79
N ALA A 70 -4.12 -37.02 -19.13
CA ALA A 70 -5.47 -37.45 -18.86
C ALA A 70 -6.27 -37.09 -20.11
N SER A 71 -6.20 -37.98 -21.08
CA SER A 71 -7.06 -38.03 -22.25
C SER A 71 -8.53 -37.83 -21.85
N PRO A 72 -9.33 -36.99 -22.54
CA PRO A 72 -10.75 -36.95 -22.30
C PRO A 72 -11.36 -38.17 -22.99
N THR A 73 -11.67 -39.22 -22.23
CA THR A 73 -12.60 -40.23 -22.72
C THR A 73 -14.01 -39.62 -22.71
N PHE A 74 -14.61 -39.58 -23.90
CA PHE A 74 -16.00 -39.25 -24.14
C PHE A 74 -16.94 -39.82 -23.06
N SER A 75 -17.82 -38.99 -22.53
CA SER A 75 -19.05 -39.46 -21.90
C SER A 75 -20.18 -38.54 -22.32
N SER A 76 -21.03 -39.12 -23.17
CA SER A 76 -22.33 -38.63 -23.61
C SER A 76 -23.19 -38.23 -22.40
N GLY A 77 -23.70 -37.00 -22.39
CA GLY A 77 -24.64 -36.53 -21.37
C GLY A 77 -24.74 -35.02 -21.33
N SER A 78 -25.59 -34.43 -22.19
CA SER A 78 -26.02 -33.03 -22.11
C SER A 78 -26.67 -32.72 -20.75
N PRO A 79 -26.64 -31.45 -20.30
CA PRO A 79 -27.71 -30.54 -20.71
C PRO A 79 -27.21 -29.17 -21.18
N SER A 80 -27.95 -28.63 -22.16
CA SER A 80 -28.09 -27.22 -22.54
C SER A 80 -27.69 -26.22 -21.44
N THR A 81 -26.88 -25.20 -21.71
CA THR A 81 -27.29 -24.03 -22.48
C THR A 81 -26.25 -23.54 -23.48
N HIS A 82 -26.71 -23.47 -24.72
CA HIS A 82 -26.09 -22.87 -25.88
C HIS A 82 -25.71 -21.39 -25.62
N TRP A 83 -24.44 -21.07 -25.83
CA TRP A 83 -23.96 -19.70 -26.13
C TRP A 83 -23.15 -19.66 -27.43
N ASP A 84 -23.07 -20.76 -28.19
CA ASP A 84 -22.09 -20.93 -29.27
C ASP A 84 -22.37 -20.13 -30.56
N ASN A 85 -23.36 -19.24 -30.59
CA ASN A 85 -23.67 -18.45 -31.81
C ASN A 85 -23.66 -16.93 -31.64
N ALA A 86 -23.03 -16.41 -30.58
CA ALA A 86 -22.73 -14.97 -30.48
C ALA A 86 -21.24 -14.68 -30.68
N CYS A 87 -20.62 -15.26 -31.71
CA CYS A 87 -19.31 -14.83 -32.19
C CYS A 87 -19.46 -14.16 -33.57
N PRO A 88 -19.48 -12.82 -33.66
CA PRO A 88 -19.14 -12.15 -34.90
C PRO A 88 -17.66 -12.47 -35.26
N PRO A 89 -17.22 -12.28 -36.51
CA PRO A 89 -15.86 -12.64 -36.96
C PRO A 89 -14.72 -11.81 -36.33
N THR A 90 -15.02 -11.00 -35.32
CA THR A 90 -14.15 -9.94 -34.80
C THR A 90 -14.15 -9.98 -33.27
N GLY A 91 -13.42 -10.93 -32.68
CA GLY A 91 -13.08 -10.89 -31.25
C GLY A 91 -13.29 -12.21 -30.53
N VAL A 92 -12.21 -12.97 -30.37
CA VAL A 92 -12.16 -14.12 -29.46
C VAL A 92 -12.10 -13.58 -28.03
N LEU A 93 -13.20 -13.65 -27.28
CA LEU A 93 -13.15 -13.45 -25.83
C LEU A 93 -12.37 -14.63 -25.23
N GLN A 94 -11.16 -14.37 -24.75
CA GLN A 94 -10.38 -15.38 -24.02
C GLN A 94 -11.09 -15.71 -22.71
N PRO A 95 -11.35 -16.99 -22.39
CA PRO A 95 -11.93 -17.38 -21.11
C PRO A 95 -11.05 -16.91 -19.94
N SER A 96 -11.67 -16.44 -18.86
CA SER A 96 -10.94 -16.06 -17.66
C SER A 96 -10.20 -17.28 -17.06
N PRO A 97 -8.90 -17.20 -16.75
CA PRO A 97 -8.16 -18.28 -16.11
C PRO A 97 -8.74 -18.61 -14.73
N ARG A 98 -8.53 -19.85 -14.27
CA ARG A 98 -8.98 -20.24 -12.92
C ARG A 98 -8.11 -19.54 -11.88
N MET A 99 -8.71 -19.13 -10.76
CA MET A 99 -7.98 -18.45 -9.67
C MET A 99 -6.75 -19.23 -9.19
N ARG A 100 -6.81 -20.57 -9.17
CA ARG A 100 -5.68 -21.42 -8.76
C ARG A 100 -4.50 -21.44 -9.74
N ASP A 101 -4.72 -20.99 -10.98
CA ASP A 101 -3.73 -20.94 -12.04
C ASP A 101 -3.08 -19.54 -12.14
N VAL A 102 -3.52 -18.60 -11.30
CA VAL A 102 -3.01 -17.22 -11.24
C VAL A 102 -2.43 -16.97 -9.84
N PRO A 103 -1.24 -16.35 -9.72
CA PRO A 103 -0.68 -15.97 -8.42
C PRO A 103 -1.65 -15.16 -7.55
N LYS A 104 -1.73 -15.51 -6.25
CA LYS A 104 -2.53 -14.79 -5.26
C LYS A 104 -1.66 -13.82 -4.47
N LEU A 105 -1.98 -12.53 -4.50
CA LEU A 105 -1.38 -11.50 -3.66
C LEU A 105 -2.02 -11.48 -2.28
N SER A 106 -1.21 -11.20 -1.28
CA SER A 106 -1.66 -10.87 0.07
C SER A 106 -1.43 -9.37 0.34
N PRO A 107 -2.35 -8.68 1.04
CA PRO A 107 -2.13 -7.28 1.38
C PRO A 107 -0.97 -7.16 2.39
N LEU A 108 -0.07 -6.22 2.14
CA LEU A 108 0.99 -5.83 3.07
C LEU A 108 0.41 -5.10 4.29
N VAL A 109 -0.62 -4.30 4.06
CA VAL A 109 -1.34 -3.54 5.08
C VAL A 109 -2.83 -3.69 4.84
N ALA A 110 -3.61 -3.81 5.92
CA ALA A 110 -5.06 -3.62 5.92
C ALA A 110 -5.42 -2.75 7.13
N HIS A 111 -5.92 -1.54 6.89
CA HIS A 111 -6.19 -0.58 7.95
C HIS A 111 -7.53 0.13 7.76
N ARG A 112 -8.37 0.14 8.78
CA ARG A 112 -9.61 0.94 8.78
C ARG A 112 -9.26 2.42 8.91
N VAL A 113 -9.48 3.17 7.84
CA VAL A 113 -9.08 4.58 7.75
C VAL A 113 -10.23 5.55 7.93
N HIS A 114 -11.48 5.13 7.69
CA HIS A 114 -12.67 5.97 7.85
C HIS A 114 -13.77 5.28 8.67
N ALA A 115 -14.74 6.07 9.16
CA ALA A 115 -15.94 5.53 9.79
C ALA A 115 -16.93 5.00 8.73
N ASP A 116 -16.91 5.63 7.56
CA ASP A 116 -17.84 5.41 6.47
C ASP A 116 -17.13 4.90 5.20
N PRO A 117 -17.89 4.34 4.23
CA PRO A 117 -17.33 3.79 2.99
C PRO A 117 -16.42 4.75 2.23
N LEU A 118 -15.25 4.25 1.82
CA LEU A 118 -14.33 5.02 1.01
C LEU A 118 -14.87 5.19 -0.41
N SER A 119 -14.66 6.38 -0.98
CA SER A 119 -15.02 6.73 -2.36
C SER A 119 -13.80 6.91 -3.26
N GLY A 120 -12.59 7.07 -2.69
CA GLY A 120 -11.36 7.16 -3.48
C GLY A 120 -10.07 7.27 -2.67
N MET A 121 -8.95 7.10 -3.36
CA MET A 121 -7.61 7.35 -2.83
C MET A 121 -6.65 7.85 -3.92
N VAL A 122 -5.61 8.58 -3.52
CA VAL A 122 -4.55 9.07 -4.41
C VAL A 122 -3.20 9.01 -3.67
N PHE A 123 -2.16 8.55 -4.38
CA PHE A 123 -0.78 8.70 -3.94
C PHE A 123 -0.20 10.01 -4.48
N THR A 124 0.48 10.77 -3.62
CA THR A 124 1.29 11.94 -3.99
C THR A 124 2.74 11.73 -3.55
N SER A 125 3.65 12.63 -3.95
CA SER A 125 5.05 12.58 -3.52
C SER A 125 5.19 12.71 -2.00
N GLU A 126 4.26 13.42 -1.35
CA GLU A 126 4.33 13.74 0.08
C GLU A 126 3.39 12.90 0.95
N SER A 127 2.35 12.29 0.36
CA SER A 127 1.28 11.69 1.17
C SER A 127 0.43 10.67 0.42
N ILE A 128 -0.40 9.97 1.19
CA ILE A 128 -1.57 9.23 0.68
C ILE A 128 -2.82 10.03 1.08
N LEU A 129 -3.68 10.31 0.11
CA LEU A 129 -4.98 10.93 0.33
C LEU A 129 -6.07 9.87 0.24
N THR A 130 -7.02 9.89 1.17
CA THR A 130 -8.20 9.02 1.16
C THR A 130 -9.45 9.85 1.39
N ILE A 131 -10.54 9.54 0.68
CA ILE A 131 -11.82 10.24 0.80
C ILE A 131 -12.96 9.24 1.03
N CYS A 132 -13.91 9.58 1.90
CA CYS A 132 -15.13 8.80 2.14
C CYS A 132 -16.37 9.43 1.49
N ARG A 133 -17.51 8.73 1.53
CA ARG A 133 -18.77 9.16 0.89
C ARG A 133 -19.33 10.47 1.45
N GLU A 134 -18.97 10.80 2.67
CA GLU A 134 -19.34 12.00 3.44
C GLU A 134 -18.44 13.18 3.06
N GLY A 135 -17.46 12.96 2.19
CA GLY A 135 -16.52 13.99 1.72
C GLY A 135 -15.37 14.27 2.69
N LEU A 136 -15.18 13.44 3.73
CA LEU A 136 -14.05 13.59 4.64
C LEU A 136 -12.76 13.10 3.98
N ILE A 137 -11.76 13.96 3.93
CA ILE A 137 -10.44 13.65 3.40
C ILE A 137 -9.47 13.43 4.56
N LYS A 138 -8.73 12.33 4.53
CA LYS A 138 -7.58 12.08 5.42
C LYS A 138 -6.28 12.08 4.63
N ILE A 139 -5.28 12.71 5.21
CA ILE A 139 -3.94 12.88 4.66
C ILE A 139 -2.96 12.08 5.51
N TRP A 140 -2.25 11.15 4.89
CA TRP A 140 -1.26 10.29 5.52
C TRP A 140 0.11 10.68 4.99
N VAL A 141 0.84 11.50 5.75
CA VAL A 141 2.14 12.05 5.34
C VAL A 141 3.17 10.91 5.25
N ARG A 142 3.97 10.92 4.19
CA ARG A 142 5.05 9.95 4.01
C ARG A 142 6.18 10.21 5.01
N PRO A 143 6.94 9.18 5.39
CA PRO A 143 8.17 9.40 6.14
C PRO A 143 9.16 10.22 5.32
N GLU A 144 9.76 11.23 5.93
CA GLU A 144 10.85 12.01 5.33
C GLU A 144 12.03 11.08 5.00
N GLN A 145 12.45 11.05 3.73
CA GLN A 145 13.69 10.39 3.35
C GLN A 145 14.85 11.24 3.87
N SER A 146 15.41 10.85 5.01
CA SER A 146 16.62 11.49 5.53
C SER A 146 17.80 11.09 4.64
N GLU A 147 18.13 11.89 3.61
CA GLU A 147 19.47 11.83 3.01
C GLU A 147 20.47 12.32 4.05
N ASN A 148 21.01 11.37 4.82
CA ASN A 148 22.04 11.63 5.82
C ASN A 148 23.38 11.85 5.10
N ASN A 149 23.51 12.95 4.36
CA ASN A 149 24.75 13.35 3.72
C ASN A 149 25.61 14.11 4.75
N GLN A 150 26.22 13.36 5.67
CA GLN A 150 27.30 13.88 6.50
C GLN A 150 28.56 14.06 5.64
N GLN A 151 28.65 15.18 4.92
CA GLN A 151 29.96 15.71 4.56
C GLN A 151 30.57 16.29 5.84
N SER A 152 31.31 15.42 6.52
CA SER A 152 32.33 15.79 7.49
C SER A 152 33.32 16.73 6.83
N ASN A 153 33.38 17.97 7.31
CA ASN A 153 34.57 18.81 7.29
C ASN A 153 34.49 19.76 8.47
N SER A 154 34.91 19.24 9.62
CA SER A 154 35.33 20.02 10.77
C SER A 154 36.58 20.82 10.40
N SER A 155 36.53 22.14 10.56
CA SER A 155 37.72 22.92 10.87
C SER A 155 37.38 23.90 11.99
N GLU A 156 37.81 23.55 13.19
CA GLU A 156 37.93 24.43 14.35
C GLU A 156 38.73 25.68 13.99
N PHE A 157 38.29 26.85 14.44
CA PHE A 157 39.18 27.89 14.93
C PHE A 157 38.52 28.61 16.11
N ALA A 158 39.16 28.46 17.26
CA ALA A 158 38.77 29.02 18.55
C ALA A 158 39.26 30.46 18.72
N LEU A 159 38.49 31.32 19.39
CA LEU A 159 38.98 32.45 20.19
C LEU A 159 37.99 32.84 21.31
N GLY A 160 38.36 32.49 22.56
CA GLY A 160 38.08 33.19 23.84
C GLY A 160 36.64 33.46 24.30
N PRO A 161 36.37 33.75 25.60
CA PRO A 161 37.30 34.32 26.58
C PRO A 161 37.37 33.57 27.93
N ALA A 162 38.44 33.86 28.68
CA ALA A 162 38.56 33.53 30.09
C ALA A 162 38.12 34.72 30.96
N SER A 163 37.32 34.45 32.00
CA SER A 163 37.41 35.11 33.32
C SER A 163 36.64 34.31 34.37
N LYS A 164 37.22 34.31 35.56
CA LYS A 164 37.04 33.43 36.71
C LYS A 164 36.31 34.23 37.81
N ASP A 165 35.40 33.62 38.55
CA ASP A 165 35.32 33.76 40.02
C ASP A 165 34.20 32.93 40.67
N ARG A 166 34.28 32.84 41.99
CA ARG A 166 34.08 31.65 42.84
C ARG A 166 32.98 31.87 43.91
N ALA A 167 32.33 30.76 44.28
CA ALA A 167 31.77 30.35 45.58
C ALA A 167 30.32 30.68 46.06
N ILE A 168 29.55 29.57 46.23
CA ILE A 168 28.80 29.05 47.41
C ILE A 168 27.79 29.98 48.15
N THR A 169 26.47 29.66 48.09
CA THR A 169 25.63 29.12 49.22
C THR A 169 24.11 29.02 48.89
N SER A 170 23.53 27.84 49.19
CA SER A 170 22.19 27.52 49.75
C SER A 170 20.84 27.93 49.13
N SER A 171 20.07 26.87 48.83
CA SER A 171 18.68 26.56 49.25
C SER A 171 17.47 26.85 48.32
N ASN A 172 16.62 25.80 48.27
CA ASN A 172 15.18 25.73 47.91
C ASN A 172 14.78 25.86 46.43
N LYS A 173 14.18 24.81 45.84
CA LYS A 173 12.71 24.65 45.70
C LYS A 173 12.34 23.39 44.88
N ALA A 174 11.20 22.81 45.25
CA ALA A 174 10.56 21.64 44.66
C ALA A 174 10.08 21.81 43.20
N SER A 175 9.93 20.70 42.46
CA SER A 175 8.99 20.59 41.34
C SER A 175 8.30 19.21 41.31
N SER A 176 7.12 19.19 41.91
CA SER A 176 6.03 18.23 41.66
C SER A 176 5.17 18.66 40.46
N SER A 177 4.28 17.76 40.02
CA SER A 177 3.12 17.91 39.08
C SER A 177 3.43 17.50 37.64
N SER A 178 2.75 16.54 36.98
CA SER A 178 1.38 15.99 37.02
C SER A 178 0.29 16.92 36.47
N PHE A 179 -0.39 16.40 35.42
CA PHE A 179 -1.63 16.82 34.74
C PHE A 179 -1.48 17.94 33.68
N LYS A 180 -2.20 17.93 32.54
CA LYS A 180 -3.67 18.06 32.50
C LYS A 180 -4.37 17.55 31.23
N LYS A 181 -5.59 17.09 31.50
CA LYS A 181 -6.77 16.80 30.66
C LYS A 181 -7.38 18.10 30.12
N LEU A 182 -7.88 18.10 28.87
CA LEU A 182 -8.54 19.26 28.23
C LEU A 182 -10.09 19.16 28.34
N PRO A 183 -10.83 20.29 28.30
CA PRO A 183 -12.24 20.40 28.71
C PRO A 183 -13.25 20.12 27.57
N PRO A 184 -14.56 19.97 27.88
CA PRO A 184 -15.61 19.80 26.88
C PRO A 184 -16.10 21.17 26.36
N VAL A 185 -16.42 21.24 25.06
CA VAL A 185 -17.01 22.43 24.43
C VAL A 185 -18.54 22.28 24.40
N LEU A 186 -19.25 23.24 24.99
CA LEU A 186 -20.70 23.39 24.89
C LEU A 186 -21.09 23.87 23.48
N VAL A 187 -22.15 23.27 22.94
CA VAL A 187 -22.85 23.69 21.73
C VAL A 187 -23.94 24.68 22.14
N THR A 188 -23.98 25.83 21.46
CA THR A 188 -25.16 26.70 21.36
C THR A 188 -25.79 26.51 20.00
#